data_AF-A0A7X7C434-F1
#
_entry.id   AF-A0A7X7C434-F1
#
_cell.length_a   1.000
_cell.length_b   1.000
_cell.length_c   1.000
_cell.angle_alpha   90.00
_cell.angle_beta   90.00
_cell.angle_gamma   90.00
#
_symmetry.space_group_name_H-M   'P 1'
#
loop_
_entity.id
_entity.type
_entity.pdbx_description
1 polymer ?
#
loop_
_entity_poly.entity_id
_entity_poly.type
_entity_poly.pdbx_seq_one_letter_code
_entity_poly.pdbx_strand_id
1 'polypeptide(L)'
;MEKKKNITSKIKAEIVLSLLRGEDIELISRKYGATLSDINHWRDQFIKNGIEGFKRKPDDSKLSAAERKIGQLQMELELTKKKNELTAKLKRR
;
A
#
# COMPACT_ATOMS: atom_id res chain seq x y z
N MET A 1 -27.93 20.57 13.24
CA MET A 1 -26.58 20.31 12.67
C MET A 1 -26.51 18.82 12.35
N GLU A 2 -26.54 18.46 11.07
CA GLU A 2 -26.49 17.05 10.66
C GLU A 2 -25.17 16.42 11.10
N LYS A 3 -25.24 15.26 11.75
CA LYS A 3 -24.07 14.48 12.18
C LYS A 3 -23.25 14.13 10.93
N LYS A 4 -22.03 14.66 10.80
CA LYS A 4 -21.05 14.18 9.82
C LYS A 4 -20.87 12.67 10.04
N LYS A 5 -21.41 11.85 9.13
CA LYS A 5 -21.09 10.42 9.09
C LYS A 5 -19.57 10.30 8.90
N ASN A 6 -18.93 9.41 9.64
CA ASN A 6 -17.50 9.14 9.45
C ASN A 6 -17.29 8.53 8.05
N ILE A 7 -16.71 9.30 7.13
CA ILE A 7 -16.46 8.87 5.76
C ILE A 7 -15.13 8.11 5.73
N THR A 8 -15.22 6.78 5.75
CA THR A 8 -14.07 5.88 5.62
C THR A 8 -13.58 5.79 4.17
N SER A 9 -12.38 5.25 3.94
CA SER A 9 -11.85 5.03 2.59
C SER A 9 -12.77 4.18 1.71
N LYS A 10 -13.45 3.19 2.29
CA LYS A 10 -14.43 2.36 1.58
C LYS A 10 -15.64 3.19 1.12
N ILE A 11 -16.16 4.05 2.00
CA ILE A 11 -17.28 4.94 1.67
C ILE A 11 -16.87 5.96 0.60
N LYS A 12 -15.64 6.52 0.67
CA LYS A 12 -15.13 7.40 -0.41
C LYS A 12 -15.10 6.70 -1.77
N ALA A 13 -14.67 5.44 -1.80
CA ALA A 13 -14.66 4.65 -3.02
C ALA A 13 -16.08 4.40 -3.56
N GLU A 14 -17.04 4.06 -2.69
CA GLU A 14 -18.45 3.91 -3.08
C GLU A 14 -19.02 5.21 -3.66
N ILE A 15 -18.79 6.35 -3.00
CA ILE A 15 -19.20 7.69 -3.46
C ILE A 15 -18.67 7.97 -4.87
N VAL A 16 -17.37 7.74 -5.09
CA VAL A 16 -16.74 8.00 -6.39
C VAL A 16 -17.26 7.04 -7.46
N LEU A 17 -17.46 5.76 -7.14
CA LEU A 17 -18.00 4.79 -8.09
C LEU A 17 -19.45 5.11 -8.48
N SER A 18 -20.28 5.56 -7.54
CA SER A 18 -21.63 6.06 -7.82
C SER A 18 -21.59 7.25 -8.78
N LEU A 19 -20.71 8.24 -8.52
CA LEU A 19 -20.52 9.38 -9.41
C LEU A 19 -20.09 8.96 -10.83
N LEU A 20 -19.12 8.04 -10.95
CA LEU A 20 -18.63 7.53 -12.24
C LEU A 20 -19.67 6.71 -13.00
N ARG A 21 -20.68 6.15 -12.32
CA ARG A 21 -21.82 5.47 -12.94
C ARG A 21 -22.91 6.43 -13.42
N GLY A 22 -22.75 7.73 -13.17
CA GLY A 22 -23.68 8.78 -13.61
C GLY A 22 -24.73 9.17 -12.57
N GLU A 23 -24.59 8.78 -11.30
CA GLU A 23 -25.43 9.32 -10.23
C GLU A 23 -25.18 10.83 -10.04
N ASP A 24 -26.24 11.58 -9.74
CA ASP A 24 -26.19 13.02 -9.55
C ASP A 24 -25.35 13.40 -8.30
N ILE A 25 -24.43 14.36 -8.48
CA ILE A 25 -23.49 14.76 -7.43
C ILE A 25 -24.18 15.43 -6.23
N GLU A 26 -25.28 16.15 -6.42
CA GLU A 26 -26.05 16.74 -5.32
C GLU A 26 -26.77 15.65 -4.52
N LEU A 27 -27.31 14.63 -5.20
CA LEU A 27 -27.95 13.50 -4.53
C LEU A 27 -26.94 12.73 -3.66
N ILE A 28 -25.74 12.49 -4.19
CA ILE A 28 -24.64 11.86 -3.47
C ILE A 28 -24.22 12.74 -2.27
N SER A 29 -24.07 14.05 -2.48
CA SER A 29 -23.72 15.01 -1.43
C SER A 29 -24.68 14.94 -0.25
N ARG A 30 -25.98 14.99 -0.51
CA ARG A 30 -27.03 14.90 0.52
C ARG A 30 -27.06 13.54 1.21
N LYS A 31 -26.91 12.44 0.45
CA LYS A 31 -26.93 11.07 0.99
C LYS A 31 -25.79 10.79 1.96
N TYR A 32 -24.59 11.28 1.64
CA TYR A 32 -23.37 11.00 2.40
C TYR A 32 -22.93 12.16 3.32
N GLY A 33 -23.57 13.32 3.24
CA GLY A 33 -23.20 14.51 4.01
C GLY A 33 -21.83 15.06 3.63
N ALA A 34 -21.43 14.89 2.36
CA ALA A 34 -20.13 15.31 1.82
C ALA A 34 -20.31 16.54 0.93
N THR A 35 -19.36 17.48 0.93
CA THR A 35 -19.46 18.64 0.04
C THR A 35 -19.15 18.24 -1.41
N LEU A 36 -19.67 18.98 -2.38
CA LEU A 36 -19.33 18.77 -3.80
C LEU A 36 -17.81 18.88 -4.03
N SER A 37 -17.15 19.78 -3.30
CA SER A 37 -15.68 19.94 -3.36
C SER A 37 -14.97 18.68 -2.89
N ASP A 38 -15.40 18.08 -1.77
CA ASP A 38 -14.83 16.82 -1.26
C ASP A 38 -15.03 15.67 -2.25
N ILE A 39 -16.23 15.56 -2.82
CA ILE A 39 -16.57 14.52 -3.79
C ILE A 39 -15.71 14.64 -5.05
N ASN A 40 -15.58 15.84 -5.61
CA ASN A 40 -14.71 16.10 -6.76
C ASN A 40 -13.25 15.79 -6.43
N HIS A 41 -12.78 16.20 -5.25
CA HIS A 41 -11.42 15.89 -4.80
C HIS A 41 -11.18 14.38 -4.71
N TRP A 42 -12.12 13.61 -4.15
CA TRP A 42 -11.99 12.15 -4.08
C TRP A 42 -12.04 11.49 -5.46
N ARG A 43 -12.87 11.99 -6.38
CA ARG A 43 -12.89 11.51 -7.77
C ARG A 43 -11.51 11.68 -8.42
N ASP A 44 -10.93 12.86 -8.31
CA ASP A 44 -9.64 13.16 -8.92
C ASP A 44 -8.52 12.30 -8.30
N GLN A 45 -8.53 12.12 -6.97
CA GLN A 45 -7.62 11.20 -6.28
C GLN A 45 -7.79 9.75 -6.73
N PHE A 46 -9.04 9.28 -6.88
CA PHE A 46 -9.34 7.91 -7.29
C PHE A 46 -8.88 7.65 -8.74
N ILE A 47 -9.12 8.59 -9.65
CA ILE A 47 -8.66 8.48 -11.05
C ILE A 47 -7.14 8.48 -11.11
N LYS A 48 -6.48 9.41 -10.41
CA LYS A 48 -5.01 9.51 -10.37
C LYS A 48 -4.37 8.21 -9.86
N ASN A 49 -4.85 7.70 -8.74
CA ASN A 49 -4.29 6.50 -8.12
C ASN A 49 -4.72 5.21 -8.86
N GLY A 50 -5.90 5.21 -9.48
CA GLY A 50 -6.39 4.11 -10.33
C GLY A 50 -5.47 3.85 -11.52
N ILE A 51 -4.95 4.92 -12.15
CA ILE A 51 -3.94 4.82 -13.21
C ILE A 51 -2.67 4.10 -12.70
N GLU A 52 -2.25 4.37 -11.47
CA GLU A 52 -1.10 3.68 -10.87
C GLU A 52 -1.37 2.19 -10.62
N GLY A 53 -2.62 1.83 -10.28
CA GLY A 53 -3.05 0.44 -10.15
C GLY A 53 -2.95 -0.36 -11.46
N PHE A 54 -3.05 0.31 -12.62
CA PHE A 54 -2.87 -0.33 -13.94
C PHE A 54 -1.41 -0.46 -14.36
N LYS A 55 -0.48 0.25 -13.71
CA LYS A 55 0.95 0.07 -13.99
C LYS A 55 1.32 -1.36 -13.59
N ARG A 56 1.93 -2.10 -14.51
CA ARG A 56 2.60 -3.37 -14.17
C ARG A 56 3.64 -3.05 -13.10
N LYS A 57 3.45 -3.58 -11.89
CA LYS A 57 4.50 -3.52 -10.88
C LYS A 57 5.77 -4.15 -11.49
N PRO A 58 6.96 -3.57 -11.28
CA PRO A 58 8.19 -4.26 -11.63
C PRO A 58 8.13 -5.62 -10.94
N ASP A 59 8.12 -6.65 -11.79
CA ASP A 59 7.88 -8.05 -11.50
C ASP A 59 8.22 -8.40 -10.04
N ASP A 60 7.21 -8.77 -9.23
CA ASP A 60 7.39 -9.18 -7.82
C ASP A 60 8.46 -10.30 -7.69
N SER A 61 8.80 -10.96 -8.81
CA SER A 61 9.96 -11.84 -8.96
C SER A 61 11.28 -11.19 -8.55
N LYS A 62 11.53 -9.91 -8.86
CA LYS A 62 12.77 -9.21 -8.49
C LYS A 62 12.83 -8.93 -7.00
N LEU A 63 11.70 -8.55 -6.41
CA LEU A 63 11.59 -8.36 -4.95
C LEU A 63 11.80 -9.69 -4.24
N SER A 64 11.10 -10.73 -4.66
CA SER A 64 11.25 -12.08 -4.10
C SER A 64 12.68 -12.63 -4.27
N ALA A 65 13.32 -12.39 -5.42
CA ALA A 65 14.70 -12.80 -5.66
C ALA A 65 15.67 -12.03 -4.74
N ALA A 66 15.45 -10.73 -4.54
CA ALA A 66 16.25 -9.92 -3.63
C ALA A 66 16.07 -10.40 -2.17
N GLU A 67 14.84 -10.65 -1.73
CA GLU A 67 14.54 -11.19 -0.39
C GLU A 67 15.21 -12.55 -0.16
N ARG A 68 15.14 -13.46 -1.14
CA ARG A 68 15.86 -14.75 -1.08
C ARG A 68 17.36 -14.56 -0.97
N LYS A 69 17.94 -13.65 -1.75
CA LYS A 69 19.39 -13.39 -1.73
C LYS A 69 19.84 -12.81 -0.39
N ILE A 70 19.03 -11.92 0.21
CA ILE A 70 19.27 -11.39 1.55
C ILE A 70 19.29 -12.52 2.58
N GLY A 71 18.31 -13.43 2.56
CA GLY A 71 18.26 -14.58 3.45
C GLY A 71 19.49 -15.50 3.31
N GLN A 72 19.91 -15.78 2.07
CA GLN A 72 21.12 -16.56 1.80
C GLN A 72 22.37 -15.90 2.41
N LEU A 73 22.55 -14.60 2.16
CA LEU A 73 23.71 -13.85 2.65
C LEU A 73 23.73 -13.76 4.18
N GLN A 74 22.57 -13.64 4.84
CA GLN A 74 22.49 -13.67 6.30
C GLN A 74 22.96 -15.01 6.87
N MET A 75 22.54 -16.13 6.26
CA MET A 75 22.97 -17.46 6.69
C MET A 75 24.48 -17.66 6.49
N GLU A 76 25.03 -17.24 5.34
CA GLU A 76 26.47 -17.30 5.07
C GLU A 76 27.28 -16.45 6.08
N LEU A 77 26.78 -15.27 6.42
CA LEU A 77 27.39 -14.40 7.45
C LEU A 77 27.37 -15.06 8.83
N GLU A 78 26.26 -15.68 9.25
CA GLU A 78 26.19 -16.38 10.53
C GLU A 78 27.17 -17.55 10.61
N LEU A 79 27.22 -18.38 9.57
CA LEU A 79 28.15 -19.50 9.49
C LEU A 79 29.61 -19.02 9.54
N THR A 80 29.92 -17.95 8.83
CA THR A 80 31.26 -17.34 8.82
C THR A 80 31.64 -16.80 10.20
N LYS A 81 30.72 -16.11 10.89
CA LYS A 81 30.93 -15.64 12.26
C LYS A 81 31.21 -16.80 13.22
N LYS A 82 30.37 -17.85 13.19
CA LYS A 82 30.55 -19.05 14.02
C LYS A 82 31.90 -19.74 13.77
N LYS A 83 32.31 -19.85 12.50
CA LYS A 83 33.63 -20.40 12.13
C LYS A 83 34.78 -19.57 12.69
N ASN A 84 34.70 -18.25 12.59
CA ASN A 84 35.71 -17.34 13.11
C ASN A 84 35.82 -17.43 14.64
N GLU A 85 34.68 -17.49 15.34
CA GLU A 85 34.64 -17.68 16.79
C GLU A 85 35.28 -19.01 17.22
N LEU A 86 34.97 -20.11 16.52
CA LEU A 86 35.57 -21.41 16.80
C LEU A 86 37.09 -21.38 16.59
N THR A 87 37.54 -20.76 15.50
CA THR A 87 38.96 -20.62 15.18
C THR A 87 39.68 -19.78 16.23
N ALA A 88 39.06 -18.70 16.71
CA ALA A 88 39.59 -17.88 17.79
C ALA A 88 39.69 -18.66 19.11
N LYS A 89 38.70 -19.52 19.42
CA LYS A 89 38.74 -20.40 20.60
C LYS A 89 39.85 -21.45 20.50
N LEU A 90 40.06 -22.03 19.32
CA LEU A 90 41.11 -23.02 19.08
C LEU A 90 42.51 -22.42 19.19
N LYS A 91 42.73 -21.18 18.73
CA LYS A 91 44.03 -20.48 18.87
C LYS A 91 44.35 -20.02 20.30
N ARG A 92 43.36 -20.00 21.19
CA ARG A 92 43.53 -19.62 22.61
C ARG A 92 43.78 -20.84 23.53
N ARG A 93 43.69 -22.05 22.98
CA ARG A 93 44.13 -23.29 23.63
C ARG A 93 45.56 -23.60 23.21
#